data_AF-A0A497GGC1-F1
#
_entry.id   AF-A0A497GGC1-F1
#
_cell.length_a   1.000
_cell.length_b   1.000
_cell.length_c   1.000
_cell.angle_alpha   90.00
_cell.angle_beta   90.00
_cell.angle_gamma   90.00
#
_symmetry.space_group_name_H-M   'P 1'
#
loop_
_entity.id
_entity.type
_entity.pdbx_description
1 polymer ?
#
loop_
_entity_poly.entity_id
_entity_poly.type
_entity_poly.pdbx_seq_one_letter_code
_entity_poly.pdbx_strand_id
1 'polypeptide(L)'
;MRNGGRVHVTVRVPRGIVKIADILVELGFFKDRSDFINYAMRETIKEFLPKIRIKITLELIERYFKLVEEVSPRLSEEEVVQLVKEIRDEKESGS
;
A
#
# COMPACT_ATOMS: atom_id res chain seq x y z
N MET A 1 8.82 -12.58 -9.56
CA MET A 1 9.60 -11.62 -8.75
C MET A 1 9.30 -10.21 -9.26
N ARG A 2 8.56 -9.40 -8.51
CA ARG A 2 8.29 -7.99 -8.91
C ARG A 2 9.55 -7.19 -8.60
N ASN A 3 10.19 -6.63 -9.63
CA ASN A 3 11.25 -5.63 -9.46
C ASN A 3 10.70 -4.50 -8.58
N GLY A 4 11.23 -4.35 -7.37
CA GLY A 4 10.98 -3.19 -6.52
C GLY A 4 11.60 -1.97 -7.19
N GLY A 5 10.87 -1.35 -8.11
CA GLY A 5 11.33 -0.19 -8.86
C GLY A 5 11.65 0.95 -7.90
N ARG A 6 12.90 1.42 -7.91
CA ARG A 6 13.28 2.66 -7.23
C ARG A 6 12.59 3.81 -7.95
N VAL A 7 11.66 4.47 -7.27
CA VAL A 7 10.97 5.65 -7.79
C VAL A 7 11.77 6.88 -7.36
N HIS A 8 12.23 7.65 -8.34
CA HIS A 8 12.84 8.95 -8.09
C HIS A 8 11.77 10.03 -7.99
N VAL A 9 11.74 10.74 -6.87
CA VAL A 9 10.83 11.86 -6.63
C VAL A 9 11.66 13.12 -6.50
N THR A 10 11.29 14.16 -7.25
CA THR A 10 11.86 15.50 -7.13
C THR A 10 10.78 16.46 -6.69
N VAL A 11 11.07 17.24 -5.65
CA VAL A 11 10.12 18.20 -5.07
C VAL A 11 10.72 19.59 -5.08
N ARG A 12 9.86 20.61 -5.27
CA ARG A 12 10.23 22.00 -5.03
C ARG A 12 9.72 22.39 -3.65
N VAL A 13 10.62 22.86 -2.80
CA VAL A 13 10.30 23.29 -1.44
C VAL A 13 10.86 24.69 -1.17
N PRO A 14 10.23 25.48 -0.28
CA PRO A 14 10.76 26.78 0.12
C PRO A 14 12.17 26.67 0.70
N ARG A 15 13.00 27.68 0.45
CA ARG A 15 14.41 27.70 0.91
C ARG A 15 14.55 27.55 2.44
N GLY A 16 13.59 28.07 3.20
CA GLY A 16 13.57 27.91 4.66
C GLY A 16 13.46 26.45 5.09
N ILE A 17 12.67 25.64 4.39
CA ILE A 17 12.52 24.20 4.68
C ILE A 17 13.82 23.46 4.38
N VAL A 18 14.52 23.80 3.29
CA VAL A 18 15.82 23.22 2.97
C VAL A 18 16.83 23.49 4.10
N LYS A 19 16.87 24.72 4.62
CA LYS A 19 17.74 25.08 5.74
C LYS A 19 17.43 24.30 7.02
N ILE A 20 16.14 24.09 7.31
CA ILE A 20 15.74 23.29 8.48
C ILE A 20 16.16 21.83 8.29
N ALA A 21 15.95 21.27 7.10
CA ALA A 21 16.40 19.91 6.78
C ALA A 21 17.93 19.78 6.94
N ASP A 22 18.69 20.78 6.51
CA ASP A 22 20.15 20.82 6.70
C ASP A 22 20.54 20.78 8.16
N ILE A 23 19.95 21.65 8.99
CA ILE A 23 20.20 21.69 10.43
C ILE A 23 19.89 20.33 11.08
N LEU A 24 18.78 19.69 10.70
CA LEU A 24 18.40 18.39 11.27
C LEU A 24 19.36 17.26 10.87
N VAL A 25 19.94 17.32 9.67
CA VAL A 25 21.00 16.40 9.23
C VAL A 25 22.30 16.67 9.97
N GLU A 26 22.69 17.94 10.11
CA GLU A 26 23.89 18.35 10.85
C GLU A 26 23.85 17.92 12.32
N LEU A 27 22.67 17.98 12.95
CA LEU A 27 22.44 17.50 14.31
C LEU A 27 22.39 15.97 14.43
N GLY A 28 22.48 15.25 13.31
CA GLY A 28 22.51 13.78 13.28
C GLY A 28 21.14 13.11 13.42
N PHE A 29 20.03 13.85 13.33
CA PHE A 29 18.68 13.27 13.39
C PHE A 29 18.33 12.50 12.11
N PHE A 30 18.90 12.90 10.98
CA PHE A 30 18.70 12.25 9.69
C PHE A 30 20.05 12.02 9.01
N LYS A 31 20.14 10.94 8.23
CA LYS A 31 21.38 10.60 7.51
C LYS A 31 21.71 11.64 6.44
N ASP A 32 20.71 12.08 5.70
CA ASP A 32 20.81 13.06 4.62
C ASP A 32 19.44 13.70 4.33
N ARG A 33 19.42 14.69 3.42
CA ARG A 33 18.18 15.38 3.02
C ARG A 33 17.11 14.44 2.48
N SER A 34 17.52 13.39 1.77
CA SER A 34 16.58 12.44 1.14
C SER A 34 15.91 11.60 2.21
N ASP A 35 16.67 11.18 3.24
CA ASP A 35 16.14 10.48 4.40
C ASP A 35 15.08 11.32 5.14
N PHE A 36 15.36 12.60 5.38
CA PHE A 36 14.39 13.55 5.93
C PHE A 36 13.11 13.64 5.08
N ILE A 37 13.25 13.84 3.76
CA ILE A 37 12.09 13.99 2.85
C ILE A 37 11.29 12.68 2.79
N ASN A 38 11.95 11.53 2.73
CA ASN A 38 11.28 10.22 2.73
C ASN A 38 10.50 10.00 4.03
N TYR A 39 11.09 10.36 5.17
CA TYR A 39 10.42 10.31 6.46
C TYR A 39 9.18 11.21 6.48
N ALA A 40 9.34 12.49 6.11
CA ALA A 40 8.25 13.46 6.10
C ALA A 40 7.09 13.02 5.19
N MET A 41 7.40 12.53 3.98
CA MET A 41 6.41 11.98 3.05
C MET A 41 5.70 10.78 3.63
N ARG A 42 6.43 9.83 4.27
CA ARG A 42 5.84 8.65 4.88
C ARG A 42 4.87 9.01 5.99
N GLU A 43 5.26 9.89 6.90
CA GLU A 43 4.40 10.30 8.01
C GLU A 43 3.18 11.09 7.52
N THR A 44 3.37 11.96 6.52
CA THR A 44 2.26 12.66 5.86
C THR A 44 1.28 11.66 5.25
N ILE A 45 1.75 10.70 4.46
CA ILE A 45 0.89 9.70 3.83
C ILE A 45 0.12 8.88 4.87
N LYS A 46 0.77 8.48 5.97
CA LYS A 46 0.08 7.78 7.08
C LYS A 46 -1.04 8.60 7.70
N GLU A 47 -0.86 9.92 7.83
CA GLU A 47 -1.88 10.80 8.40
C GLU A 47 -3.04 11.07 7.43
N PHE A 48 -2.74 11.19 6.14
CA PHE A 48 -3.72 11.56 5.12
C PHE A 48 -4.47 10.36 4.54
N LEU A 49 -3.85 9.19 4.39
CA LEU A 49 -4.50 7.99 3.85
C LEU A 49 -5.82 7.63 4.56
N PRO A 50 -5.89 7.60 5.91
CA PRO A 50 -7.14 7.31 6.61
C PRO A 50 -8.24 8.35 6.37
N LYS A 51 -7.86 9.58 6.00
CA LYS A 51 -8.79 10.67 5.69
C LYS A 51 -9.30 10.60 4.25
N ILE A 52 -8.64 9.83 3.37
CA ILE A 52 -9.12 9.59 2.00
C ILE A 52 -10.36 8.68 2.10
N ARG A 53 -11.54 9.30 2.09
CA ARG A 53 -12.80 8.57 1.90
C ARG A 53 -12.94 8.23 0.42
N ILE A 54 -12.63 6.99 0.06
CA ILE A 54 -13.00 6.46 -1.25
C ILE A 54 -14.52 6.42 -1.30
N LYS A 55 -15.13 7.26 -2.14
CA LYS A 55 -16.55 7.16 -2.43
C LYS A 55 -16.76 5.87 -3.22
N ILE A 56 -17.23 4.83 -2.56
CA ILE A 56 -17.60 3.59 -3.24
C ILE A 56 -18.83 3.89 -4.11
N THR A 57 -18.62 3.91 -5.42
CA THR A 57 -19.69 4.02 -6.42
C THR A 57 -20.05 2.63 -6.92
N LEU A 58 -21.28 2.46 -7.42
CA LEU A 58 -21.71 1.23 -8.09
C LEU A 58 -20.75 0.84 -9.22
N GLU A 59 -20.31 1.82 -10.01
CA GLU A 59 -19.35 1.62 -11.10
C GLU A 59 -17.99 1.05 -10.62
N LEU A 60 -17.50 1.49 -9.45
CA LEU A 60 -16.26 0.96 -8.87
C LEU A 60 -16.42 -0.50 -8.47
N ILE A 61 -17.57 -0.86 -7.90
CA ILE A 61 -17.91 -2.23 -7.50
C ILE A 61 -18.01 -3.12 -8.74
N GLU A 62 -18.73 -2.68 -9.77
CA GLU A 62 -18.88 -3.43 -11.03
C GLU A 62 -17.53 -3.68 -11.71
N ARG A 63 -16.66 -2.66 -11.77
CA ARG A 63 -15.30 -2.82 -12.31
C ARG A 63 -14.47 -3.79 -11.49
N TYR A 64 -14.60 -3.75 -10.16
CA TYR A 64 -13.91 -4.70 -9.29
C TYR A 64 -14.36 -6.14 -9.54
N PHE A 65 -15.66 -6.41 -9.58
CA PHE A 65 -16.18 -7.75 -9.87
C PHE A 65 -15.78 -8.24 -11.25
N LYS A 66 -15.84 -7.38 -12.27
CA LYS A 66 -15.37 -7.73 -13.61
C LYS A 66 -13.89 -8.09 -13.62
N LEU A 67 -13.05 -7.30 -12.93
CA LEU A 67 -11.63 -7.59 -12.81
C LEU A 67 -11.40 -8.93 -12.10
N VAL A 68 -12.14 -9.19 -11.01
CA VAL A 68 -12.10 -10.46 -10.29
C VAL A 68 -12.50 -11.62 -11.21
N GLU A 69 -13.54 -11.50 -12.01
CA GLU A 69 -13.91 -12.55 -12.97
C GLU A 69 -12.85 -12.78 -14.07
N GLU A 70 -12.19 -11.71 -14.52
CA GLU A 70 -11.14 -11.78 -15.54
C GLU A 70 -9.85 -12.43 -15.03
N VAL A 71 -9.49 -12.17 -13.76
CA VAL A 71 -8.24 -12.67 -13.16
C VAL A 71 -8.42 -13.86 -12.23
N SER A 72 -9.64 -14.18 -11.81
CA SER A 72 -9.88 -15.31 -10.92
C SER A 72 -9.67 -16.59 -11.71
N PRO A 73 -8.85 -17.52 -11.20
CA PRO A 73 -8.81 -18.86 -11.74
C PRO A 73 -10.23 -19.43 -11.68
N ARG A 74 -10.73 -19.91 -12.82
CA ARG A 74 -11.97 -20.70 -12.85
C ARG A 74 -11.60 -22.08 -12.34
N LEU A 75 -11.82 -22.29 -11.05
CA LEU A 75 -11.67 -23.60 -10.43
C LEU A 75 -12.71 -24.55 -11.02
N SER A 76 -12.33 -25.80 -11.26
CA SER A 76 -13.29 -26.85 -11.60
C SER A 76 -14.18 -27.18 -10.39
N GLU A 77 -15.31 -27.85 -10.60
CA GLU A 77 -16.19 -28.24 -9.48
C GLU A 77 -15.43 -29.11 -8.46
N GLU A 78 -14.53 -29.98 -8.91
CA GLU A 78 -13.71 -30.83 -8.04
C GLU A 78 -12.77 -30.01 -7.16
N GLU A 79 -12.13 -28.97 -7.72
CA GLU A 79 -11.23 -28.07 -6.99
C GLU A 79 -12.00 -27.22 -5.96
N VAL A 80 -13.21 -26.76 -6.31
CA VAL A 80 -14.09 -26.04 -5.37
C VAL A 80 -14.48 -26.94 -4.21
N VAL A 81 -14.85 -28.19 -4.48
CA VAL A 81 -15.25 -29.15 -3.43
C VAL A 81 -14.08 -29.47 -2.50
N GLN A 82 -12.85 -29.61 -3.02
CA GLN A 82 -11.66 -29.79 -2.18
C GLN A 82 -11.38 -28.57 -1.32
N LEU A 83 -11.41 -27.36 -1.90
CA LEU A 83 -11.15 -26.12 -1.16
C LEU A 83 -12.16 -25.91 -0.02
N VAL A 84 -13.44 -26.21 -0.26
CA VAL A 84 -14.50 -26.10 0.76
C VAL A 84 -14.31 -27.10 1.90
N LYS A 85 -13.80 -28.32 1.61
CA LYS A 85 -13.46 -29.30 2.65
C LYS A 85 -12.30 -28.82 3.50
N GLU A 86 -11.22 -28.35 2.90
CA GLU A 86 -10.04 -27.84 3.61
C GLU A 86 -10.40 -26.68 4.56
N ILE A 87 -11.22 -25.73 4.11
CA ILE A 87 -11.67 -24.60 4.93
C ILE A 87 -12.53 -25.05 6.13
N ARG A 88 -13.32 -26.13 5.97
CA ARG A 88 -14.13 -26.69 7.07
C ARG A 88 -13.25 -27.39 8.10
N ASP A 89 -12.29 -28.17 7.65
CA ASP A 89 -11.37 -28.91 8.52
C ASP A 89 -10.45 -27.96 9.31
N GLU A 90 -10.02 -26.84 8.71
CA GLU A 90 -9.28 -25.78 9.42
C GLU A 90 -10.12 -25.11 10.52
N LYS A 91 -11.43 -24.95 10.33
CA LYS A 91 -12.33 -24.39 11.36
C LYS A 91 -12.56 -25.33 12.53
N GLU A 92 -12.59 -26.64 12.28
CA GLU A 92 -12.79 -27.65 13.31
C GLU A 92 -11.51 -27.94 14.10
N SER A 93 -10.33 -27.73 13.50
CA SER A 93 -9.02 -27.96 14.13
C SER A 93 -8.52 -26.81 15.02
N GLY A 94 -9.22 -25.68 15.03
CA GLY A 94 -8.87 -24.46 15.78
C GLY A 94 -9.68 -24.23 17.06
N SER A 95 -10.42 -25.23 17.55
CA SER A 95 -11.21 -25.18 18.81
C SER A 95 -10.60 -26.05 19.91
#